data_AF-A0A1I6XMZ3-F1
#
_entry.id   AF-A0A1I6XMZ3-F1
#
_cell.length_a   1.000
_cell.length_b   1.000
_cell.length_c   1.000
_cell.angle_alpha   90.00
_cell.angle_beta   90.00
_cell.angle_gamma   90.00
#
_symmetry.space_group_name_H-M   'P 1'
#
loop_
_entity.id
_entity.type
_entity.pdbx_description
1 polymer ?
#
loop_
_entity_poly.entity_id
_entity_poly.type
_entity_poly.pdbx_seq_one_letter_code
_entity_poly.pdbx_strand_id
1 'polypeptide(L)'
;MKFNHKITIDFEDFFRTGKFDYLQLGKTKEWVLNNFPDPDGMEDDKETIDRDIWFYGNLELHFEEDKLFLIYSDYITELSGGEQLELKKSFLENIDELKLIDILSQLNKLHIDFIKKRLKLSQKN
;
A
#
# COMPACT_ATOMS: atom_id res chain seq x y z
N MET A 1 -15.15 6.20 -13.84
CA MET A 1 -16.14 5.11 -13.85
C MET A 1 -16.25 4.63 -12.42
N LYS A 2 -17.42 4.69 -11.76
CA LYS A 2 -17.48 4.31 -10.33
C LYS A 2 -17.48 2.79 -10.18
N PHE A 3 -16.58 2.26 -9.35
CA PHE A 3 -16.52 0.84 -9.03
C PHE A 3 -17.71 0.48 -8.14
N ASN A 4 -18.43 -0.60 -8.47
CA ASN A 4 -19.56 -1.11 -7.68
C ASN A 4 -19.17 -2.33 -6.83
N HIS A 5 -17.88 -2.62 -6.74
CA HIS A 5 -17.29 -3.71 -6.00
C HIS A 5 -15.92 -3.27 -5.50
N LYS A 6 -15.43 -3.92 -4.45
CA LYS A 6 -14.07 -3.68 -3.95
C LYS A 6 -13.06 -4.10 -5.01
N ILE A 7 -12.03 -3.27 -5.20
CA ILE A 7 -10.87 -3.69 -5.98
C ILE A 7 -9.98 -4.56 -5.11
N THR A 8 -9.56 -5.70 -5.64
CA THR A 8 -8.60 -6.56 -4.95
C THR A 8 -7.18 -6.09 -5.22
N ILE A 9 -6.44 -5.76 -4.16
CA ILE A 9 -5.01 -5.52 -4.20
C ILE A 9 -4.27 -6.79 -3.82
N ASP A 10 -3.44 -7.28 -4.74
CA ASP A 10 -2.58 -8.45 -4.52
C ASP A 10 -1.20 -8.01 -4.02
N PHE A 11 -0.93 -8.23 -2.73
CA PHE A 11 0.35 -7.84 -2.16
C PHE A 11 1.50 -8.71 -2.67
N GLU A 12 1.25 -9.97 -3.05
CA GLU A 12 2.30 -10.80 -3.65
C GLU A 12 2.73 -10.24 -5.01
N ASP A 13 1.77 -9.82 -5.85
CA ASP A 13 2.08 -9.16 -7.12
C ASP A 13 2.74 -7.79 -6.92
N PHE A 14 2.29 -7.03 -5.91
CA PHE A 14 2.91 -5.74 -5.56
C PHE A 14 4.37 -5.90 -5.13
N PHE A 15 4.70 -6.84 -4.24
CA PHE A 15 6.09 -7.09 -3.84
C PHE A 15 6.96 -7.60 -4.98
N ARG A 16 6.38 -8.35 -5.92
CA ARG A 16 7.12 -8.90 -7.07
C ARG A 16 7.35 -7.86 -8.17
N THR A 17 6.39 -6.98 -8.43
CA THR A 17 6.37 -6.15 -9.65
C THR A 17 6.37 -4.65 -9.37
N GLY A 18 6.10 -4.24 -8.13
CA GLY A 18 5.85 -2.86 -7.75
C GLY A 18 4.48 -2.33 -8.18
N LYS A 19 3.60 -3.16 -8.74
CA LYS A 19 2.27 -2.75 -9.20
C LYS A 19 1.24 -2.83 -8.07
N PHE A 20 0.66 -1.68 -7.74
CA PHE A 20 -0.47 -1.61 -6.81
C PHE A 20 -1.76 -1.52 -7.63
N ASP A 21 -2.14 -2.65 -8.24
CA ASP A 21 -3.12 -2.69 -9.33
C ASP A 21 -2.73 -1.73 -10.47
N TYR A 22 -3.62 -0.83 -10.92
CA TYR A 22 -3.31 0.16 -11.95
C TYR A 22 -2.70 1.46 -11.39
N LEU A 23 -2.60 1.60 -10.07
CA LEU A 23 -2.11 2.80 -9.43
C LEU A 23 -0.60 2.98 -9.69
N GLN A 24 -0.19 4.20 -10.02
CA GLN A 24 1.19 4.53 -10.37
C GLN A 24 1.61 5.84 -9.70
N LEU A 25 2.87 5.90 -9.24
CA LEU A 25 3.46 7.15 -8.78
C LEU A 25 3.53 8.18 -9.92
N GLY A 26 3.45 9.46 -9.58
CA GLY A 26 3.46 10.61 -10.48
C GLY A 26 2.10 10.94 -11.12
N LYS A 27 1.04 10.16 -10.85
CA LYS A 27 -0.31 10.44 -11.34
C LYS A 27 -0.99 11.53 -10.51
N THR A 28 -1.82 12.34 -11.16
CA THR A 28 -2.55 13.44 -10.50
C THR A 28 -3.71 12.92 -9.65
N LYS A 29 -4.19 13.70 -8.68
CA LYS A 29 -5.42 13.38 -7.92
C LYS A 29 -6.60 13.12 -8.86
N GLU A 30 -6.75 13.95 -9.89
CA GLU A 30 -7.78 13.77 -10.93
C GLU A 30 -7.64 12.41 -11.66
N TRP A 31 -6.41 12.02 -12.01
CA TRP A 31 -6.20 10.73 -12.66
C TRP A 31 -6.59 9.57 -11.74
N VAL A 32 -6.22 9.65 -10.46
CA VAL A 32 -6.56 8.63 -9.45
C VAL A 32 -8.08 8.49 -9.33
N LEU A 33 -8.84 9.57 -9.15
CA LEU A 33 -10.32 9.51 -9.04
C LEU A 33 -11.00 8.95 -10.29
N ASN A 34 -10.38 9.09 -11.45
CA ASN A 34 -10.94 8.58 -12.70
C ASN A 34 -10.64 7.10 -12.95
N ASN A 35 -9.56 6.56 -12.35
CA ASN A 35 -9.00 5.25 -12.68
C ASN A 35 -8.85 4.30 -11.47
N PHE A 36 -9.10 4.79 -10.26
CA PHE A 36 -9.00 4.06 -9.00
C PHE A 36 -10.25 4.35 -8.15
N PRO A 37 -10.60 3.52 -7.16
CA PRO A 37 -11.76 3.76 -6.30
C PRO A 37 -11.65 5.08 -5.57
N ASP A 38 -12.80 5.65 -5.20
CA ASP A 38 -12.82 6.85 -4.35
C ASP A 38 -12.17 6.51 -3.00
N PRO A 39 -11.46 7.45 -2.33
CA PRO A 39 -10.93 7.20 -1.00
C PRO A 39 -12.04 7.15 0.05
N ASP A 40 -11.73 6.58 1.22
CA ASP A 40 -12.66 6.52 2.33
C ASP A 40 -13.08 7.95 2.77
N GLY A 41 -14.38 8.14 3.06
CA GLY A 41 -14.95 9.42 3.48
C GLY A 41 -15.19 10.44 2.34
N MET A 42 -14.84 10.11 1.08
CA MET A 42 -15.03 11.00 -0.06
C MET A 42 -16.50 11.33 -0.35
N GLU A 43 -17.43 10.39 -0.08
CA GLU A 43 -18.86 10.63 -0.31
C GLU A 43 -19.49 11.55 0.74
N ASP A 44 -18.89 11.61 1.94
CA ASP A 44 -19.37 12.38 3.09
C ASP A 44 -18.75 13.78 3.15
N ASP A 45 -17.51 13.93 2.66
CA ASP A 45 -16.75 15.17 2.72
C ASP A 45 -16.08 15.50 1.38
N LYS A 46 -16.62 16.50 0.67
CA LYS A 46 -16.06 16.99 -0.59
C LYS A 46 -14.69 17.66 -0.42
N GLU A 47 -14.32 18.10 0.79
CA GLU A 47 -12.99 18.66 1.06
C GLU A 47 -11.91 17.58 1.04
N THR A 48 -12.27 16.29 1.06
CA THR A 48 -11.33 15.17 0.90
C THR A 48 -10.50 15.30 -0.37
N ILE A 49 -11.05 15.89 -1.45
CA ILE A 49 -10.33 16.09 -2.71
C ILE A 49 -9.10 17.01 -2.56
N ASP A 50 -9.17 17.98 -1.65
CA ASP A 50 -8.12 18.97 -1.45
C ASP A 50 -7.03 18.47 -0.50
N ARG A 51 -7.29 17.38 0.24
CA ARG A 51 -6.31 16.79 1.17
C ARG A 51 -5.15 16.18 0.42
N ASP A 52 -3.96 16.32 0.98
CA ASP A 52 -2.73 15.72 0.43
C ASP A 52 -2.53 14.26 0.86
N ILE A 53 -3.41 13.75 1.72
CA ILE A 53 -3.42 12.35 2.13
C ILE A 53 -4.84 11.80 1.96
N TRP A 54 -4.95 10.74 1.17
CA TRP A 54 -6.18 9.98 0.99
C TRP A 54 -6.04 8.61 1.64
N PHE A 55 -7.11 8.15 2.27
CA PHE A 55 -7.12 6.91 3.03
C PHE A 55 -7.93 5.82 2.34
N TYR A 56 -7.45 4.59 2.46
CA TYR A 56 -8.18 3.36 2.16
C TYR A 56 -7.94 2.42 3.34
N GLY A 57 -8.82 2.49 4.34
CA GLY A 57 -8.60 1.91 5.66
C GLY A 57 -7.42 2.58 6.34
N ASN A 58 -6.35 1.81 6.51
CA ASN A 58 -5.08 2.29 7.07
C ASN A 58 -3.94 2.31 6.05
N LEU A 59 -4.28 2.23 4.76
CA LEU A 59 -3.40 2.59 3.65
C LEU A 59 -3.56 4.07 3.33
N GLU A 60 -2.46 4.71 3.00
CA GLU A 60 -2.37 6.14 2.72
C GLU A 60 -1.80 6.37 1.32
N LEU A 61 -2.48 7.20 0.53
CA LEU A 61 -1.96 7.78 -0.70
C LEU A 61 -1.55 9.22 -0.41
N HIS A 62 -0.26 9.51 -0.52
CA HIS A 62 0.31 10.83 -0.27
C HIS A 62 0.56 11.55 -1.59
N PHE A 63 0.12 12.80 -1.64
CA PHE A 63 0.22 13.67 -2.80
C PHE A 63 1.12 14.87 -2.49
N GLU A 64 1.96 15.25 -3.45
CA GLU A 64 2.77 16.46 -3.43
C GLU A 64 2.62 17.14 -4.79
N GLU A 65 2.33 18.44 -4.80
CA GLU A 65 2.01 19.18 -6.03
C GLU A 65 0.98 18.45 -6.92
N ASP A 66 -0.10 17.97 -6.28
CA ASP A 66 -1.19 17.19 -6.91
C ASP A 66 -0.80 15.79 -7.40
N LYS A 67 0.45 15.35 -7.23
CA LYS A 67 0.92 14.05 -7.73
C LYS A 67 1.12 13.03 -6.62
N LEU A 68 0.61 11.82 -6.83
CA LEU A 68 0.85 10.68 -5.96
C LEU A 68 2.35 10.37 -5.92
N PHE A 69 2.99 10.50 -4.78
CA PHE A 69 4.42 10.20 -4.64
C PHE A 69 4.72 9.03 -3.70
N LEU A 70 3.76 8.66 -2.84
CA LEU A 70 3.95 7.59 -1.87
C LEU A 70 2.64 6.85 -1.57
N ILE A 71 2.75 5.53 -1.51
CA ILE A 71 1.74 4.61 -0.93
C ILE A 71 2.33 4.12 0.38
N TYR A 72 1.64 4.35 1.49
CA TYR A 72 2.18 4.15 2.82
C TYR A 72 1.21 3.43 3.77
N SER A 73 1.77 2.72 4.75
CA SER A 73 1.08 2.30 5.96
C SER A 73 2.12 1.89 7.02
N ASP A 74 1.89 2.29 8.26
CA ASP A 74 2.61 1.82 9.45
C ASP A 74 1.95 0.59 10.10
N TYR A 75 0.78 0.18 9.60
CA TYR A 75 -0.06 -0.88 10.18
C TYR A 75 0.12 -2.24 9.50
N ILE A 76 1.37 -2.67 9.24
CA ILE A 76 1.65 -3.91 8.47
C ILE A 76 0.91 -5.16 9.00
N THR A 77 0.74 -5.27 10.33
CA THR A 77 0.06 -6.39 11.02
C THR A 77 -1.46 -6.37 10.85
N GLU A 78 -2.05 -5.19 10.70
CA GLU A 78 -3.50 -4.98 10.67
C GLU A 78 -3.96 -4.24 9.41
N LEU A 79 -3.22 -4.41 8.31
CA LEU A 79 -3.53 -3.79 7.02
C LEU A 79 -4.99 -4.01 6.62
N SER A 80 -5.63 -2.91 6.28
CA SER A 80 -7.01 -2.79 5.87
C SER A 80 -7.09 -1.87 4.66
N GLY A 81 -7.82 -2.30 3.65
CA GLY A 81 -8.12 -1.53 2.44
C GLY A 81 -9.40 -0.68 2.55
N GLY A 82 -9.96 -0.58 3.76
CA GLY A 82 -11.16 0.21 4.01
C GLY A 82 -12.39 -0.33 3.31
N GLU A 83 -13.26 0.59 2.88
CA GLU A 83 -14.52 0.26 2.24
C GLU A 83 -14.33 -0.20 0.80
N GLN A 84 -13.29 0.29 0.14
CA GLN A 84 -13.15 0.21 -1.31
C GLN A 84 -12.13 -0.82 -1.80
N LEU A 85 -11.20 -1.24 -0.94
CA LEU A 85 -10.17 -2.22 -1.30
C LEU A 85 -10.29 -3.51 -0.47
N GLU A 86 -10.08 -4.64 -1.14
CA GLU A 86 -9.85 -5.94 -0.54
C GLU A 86 -8.38 -6.30 -0.66
N LEU A 87 -7.71 -6.66 0.43
CA LEU A 87 -6.27 -6.92 0.42
C LEU A 87 -6.00 -8.43 0.45
N LYS A 88 -5.45 -8.98 -0.64
CA LYS A 88 -4.86 -10.32 -0.65
C LYS A 88 -3.47 -10.24 -0.04
N LYS A 89 -3.41 -10.51 1.26
CA LYS A 89 -2.22 -10.37 2.11
C LYS A 89 -1.67 -11.71 2.59
N SER A 90 -1.86 -12.79 1.84
CA SER A 90 -1.32 -14.13 2.17
C SER A 90 0.19 -14.10 2.43
N PHE A 91 0.91 -13.22 1.72
CA PHE A 91 2.33 -12.97 1.91
C PHE A 91 2.68 -12.40 3.30
N LEU A 92 1.71 -11.81 3.99
CA LEU A 92 1.82 -11.16 5.30
C LEU A 92 1.03 -11.92 6.38
N GLU A 93 0.59 -13.16 6.12
CA GLU A 93 -0.09 -13.96 7.13
C GLU A 93 0.89 -14.36 8.25
N ASN A 94 0.39 -14.33 9.50
CA ASN A 94 1.15 -14.65 10.71
C ASN A 94 2.38 -13.75 10.94
N ILE A 95 2.30 -12.45 10.62
CA ILE A 95 3.40 -11.48 10.87
C ILE A 95 3.95 -11.57 12.30
N ASP A 96 3.09 -11.77 13.30
CA ASP A 96 3.52 -11.85 14.70
C ASP A 96 4.45 -13.05 14.97
N GLU A 97 4.42 -14.07 14.11
CA GLU A 97 5.26 -15.26 14.17
C GLU A 97 6.34 -15.31 13.08
N LEU A 98 6.30 -14.41 12.09
CA LEU A 98 7.21 -14.37 10.96
C LEU A 98 8.62 -14.02 11.42
N LYS A 99 9.54 -14.99 11.34
CA LYS A 99 10.96 -14.74 11.54
C LYS A 99 11.53 -14.21 10.24
N LEU A 100 12.63 -13.46 10.35
CA LEU A 100 13.38 -13.01 9.18
C LEU A 100 13.73 -14.17 8.21
N ILE A 101 14.00 -15.38 8.74
CA ILE A 101 14.31 -16.53 7.90
C ILE A 101 13.12 -17.00 7.06
N ASP A 102 11.89 -16.87 7.58
CA ASP A 102 10.67 -17.28 6.90
C ASP A 102 10.39 -16.31 5.73
N ILE A 103 10.52 -15.01 5.98
CA ILE A 103 10.43 -13.96 4.95
C ILE A 103 11.47 -14.17 3.85
N LEU A 104 12.74 -14.38 4.22
CA LEU A 104 13.80 -14.61 3.24
C LEU A 104 13.55 -15.87 2.40
N SER A 105 13.04 -16.94 3.02
CA SER A 105 12.68 -18.18 2.33
C SER A 105 11.56 -17.95 1.31
N GLN A 106 10.51 -17.21 1.71
CA GLN A 106 9.40 -16.87 0.82
C GLN A 106 9.86 -16.00 -0.36
N LEU A 107 10.64 -14.94 -0.11
CA LEU A 107 11.20 -14.08 -1.16
C LEU A 107 12.05 -14.87 -2.16
N ASN A 108 12.92 -15.77 -1.67
CA ASN A 108 13.73 -16.63 -2.53
C ASN A 108 12.87 -17.60 -3.36
N LYS A 109 11.82 -18.18 -2.77
CA LYS A 109 10.88 -19.08 -3.47
C LYS A 109 10.13 -18.37 -4.59
N LEU A 110 9.82 -17.08 -4.40
CA LEU A 110 9.14 -16.25 -5.39
C LEU A 110 10.09 -15.56 -6.38
N HIS A 111 11.41 -15.80 -6.27
CA HIS A 111 12.44 -15.15 -7.08
C HIS A 111 12.39 -13.61 -7.03
N ILE A 112 12.11 -13.05 -5.84
CA ILE A 112 12.11 -11.61 -5.60
C ILE A 112 13.49 -11.19 -5.11
N ASP A 113 14.14 -10.27 -5.83
CA ASP A 113 15.42 -9.71 -5.43
C ASP A 113 15.28 -8.76 -4.23
N PHE A 114 16.19 -8.85 -3.26
CA PHE A 114 16.17 -7.99 -2.07
C PHE A 114 17.58 -7.63 -1.58
N ILE A 115 17.68 -6.50 -0.86
CA ILE A 115 18.91 -6.05 -0.19
C ILE A 115 18.75 -6.16 1.32
N LYS A 116 19.55 -7.00 1.96
CA LYS A 116 19.62 -7.08 3.42
C LYS A 116 20.60 -6.06 3.97
N LYS A 117 20.11 -5.00 4.63
CA LYS A 117 20.93 -4.05 5.38
C LYS A 117 20.98 -4.43 6.86
N ARG A 118 22.18 -4.51 7.43
CA ARG A 118 22.36 -4.55 8.90
C ARG A 118 22.66 -3.14 9.36
N LEU A 119 21.80 -2.58 10.19
CA LEU A 119 22.09 -1.33 10.88
C LEU A 119 23.06 -1.66 12.03
N LYS A 120 24.26 -1.09 12.02
CA LYS A 120 25.09 -1.08 13.22
C LYS A 120 24.42 -0.11 14.19
N LEU A 121 23.81 -0.63 15.26
CA LEU A 121 23.41 0.20 16.39
C LEU A 121 24.70 0.80 16.96
N SER A 122 24.90 2.10 16.77
CA SER A 122 25.99 2.82 17.43
C SER A 122 25.72 2.74 18.94
N GLN A 123 26.62 2.08 19.68
CA GLN A 123 26.61 2.17 21.13
C GLN A 123 26.82 3.65 21.48
N LYS A 124 25.79 4.29 22.06
CA LYS A 124 25.98 5.57 22.72
C LYS A 124 26.83 5.27 23.96
N ASN A 125 28.07 5.77 23.95
CA ASN A 125 28.91 5.89 25.15
C ASN A 125 28.35 6.99 26.05
#